data_AF-A0A6I6MLK3-F1
#
_entry.id   AF-A0A6I6MLK3-F1
#
_cell.length_a   1.000
_cell.length_b   1.000
_cell.length_c   1.000
_cell.angle_alpha   90.00
_cell.angle_beta   90.00
_cell.angle_gamma   90.00
#
_symmetry.space_group_name_H-M   'P 1'
#
loop_
_entity.id
_entity.type
_entity.pdbx_description
1 polymer ?
#
loop_
_entity_poly.entity_id
_entity_poly.type
_entity_poly.pdbx_seq_one_letter_code
_entity_poly.pdbx_strand_id
1 'polypeptide(L)'
;MTRARRTAAELLGDDPPKTARPHQVKDHRQRLVLAQAEHAELKNRALKGELLSRGAVVAEWSAILREVRAGVLSAPSRIRSRLPHLTQHDVATIDEVLRAILTDLAADSNAEAPSVAVQAVQ
;
A
#
# COMPACT_ATOMS: atom_id res chain seq x y z
N MET A 1 37.28 36.05 -53.78
CA MET A 1 36.50 35.80 -52.55
C MET A 1 36.97 34.50 -51.94
N THR A 2 37.86 34.54 -50.95
CA THR A 2 38.48 33.36 -50.35
C THR A 2 38.01 33.27 -48.90
N ARG A 3 37.12 32.34 -48.58
CA ARG A 3 36.55 32.19 -47.23
C ARG A 3 37.58 31.49 -46.34
N ALA A 4 38.07 32.17 -45.31
CA ALA A 4 39.01 31.61 -44.35
C ALA A 4 38.41 30.37 -43.67
N ARG A 5 39.17 29.27 -43.58
CA ARG A 5 38.78 28.05 -42.86
C ARG A 5 38.78 28.36 -41.36
N ARG A 6 37.64 28.15 -40.69
CA ARG A 6 37.54 28.18 -39.21
C ARG A 6 38.54 27.19 -38.62
N THR A 7 39.21 27.58 -37.55
CA THR A 7 40.16 26.71 -36.86
C THR A 7 39.41 25.63 -36.06
N ALA A 8 40.07 24.51 -35.79
CA ALA A 8 39.46 23.38 -35.08
C ALA A 8 38.91 23.77 -33.69
N ALA A 9 39.53 24.76 -33.04
CA ALA A 9 39.09 25.30 -31.75
C ALA A 9 37.72 26.00 -31.83
N GLU A 10 37.44 26.74 -32.91
CA GLU A 10 36.12 27.38 -33.13
C GLU A 10 35.02 26.36 -33.47
N LEU A 11 35.39 25.24 -34.09
CA LEU A 11 34.42 24.21 -34.48
C LEU A 11 34.01 23.32 -33.30
N LEU A 12 34.91 23.11 -32.34
CA LEU A 12 34.71 22.16 -31.24
C LEU A 12 34.25 22.82 -29.94
N GLY A 13 34.16 24.15 -29.87
CA GLY A 13 33.50 24.86 -28.77
C GLY A 13 34.11 24.60 -27.40
N ASP A 14 35.45 24.48 -27.32
CA ASP A 14 36.18 24.23 -26.07
C ASP A 14 36.52 25.50 -25.28
N ASP A 15 35.87 26.64 -25.56
CA ASP A 15 35.97 27.80 -24.67
C ASP A 15 35.17 27.52 -23.38
N PRO A 16 35.83 27.38 -22.22
CA PRO A 16 35.09 27.22 -20.99
C PRO A 16 34.32 28.53 -20.72
N PRO A 17 33.00 28.46 -20.41
CA PRO A 17 32.20 29.66 -20.18
C PRO A 17 32.78 30.47 -19.02
N LYS A 18 33.22 31.70 -19.30
CA LYS A 18 33.89 32.61 -18.35
C LYS A 18 33.02 33.08 -17.17
N THR A 19 31.78 32.60 -17.03
CA THR A 19 30.86 32.98 -15.94
C THR A 19 30.05 31.80 -15.40
N ALA A 20 30.57 30.57 -15.43
CA ALA A 20 29.90 29.46 -14.78
C ALA A 20 30.01 29.58 -13.25
N ARG A 21 28.92 30.00 -12.58
CA ARG A 21 28.77 29.89 -11.12
C ARG A 21 29.19 28.48 -10.67
N PRO A 22 29.95 28.31 -9.57
CA PRO A 22 30.35 27.00 -9.10
C PRO A 22 29.11 26.13 -8.89
N HIS A 23 29.10 25.01 -9.58
CA HIS A 23 27.90 24.26 -9.90
C HIS A 23 27.46 23.42 -8.70
N GLN A 24 26.27 23.76 -8.17
CA GLN A 24 25.41 22.96 -7.28
C GLN A 24 25.12 21.53 -7.81
N VAL A 25 25.57 21.23 -9.03
CA VAL A 25 25.35 20.00 -9.80
C VAL A 25 25.94 18.74 -9.14
N LYS A 26 27.05 18.83 -8.38
CA LYS A 26 27.64 17.65 -7.72
C LYS A 26 26.73 17.10 -6.61
N ASP A 27 26.14 17.98 -5.83
CA ASP A 27 25.20 17.64 -4.76
C ASP A 27 23.91 17.04 -5.35
N HIS A 28 23.35 17.66 -6.40
CA HIS A 28 22.18 17.12 -7.11
C HIS A 28 22.41 15.74 -7.73
N ARG A 29 23.60 15.48 -8.32
CA ARG A 29 23.96 14.15 -8.85
C ARG A 29 24.07 13.12 -7.73
N GLN A 30 24.70 13.47 -6.61
CA GLN A 30 24.81 12.57 -5.47
C GLN A 30 23.43 12.22 -4.90
N ARG A 31 22.54 13.20 -4.74
CA ARG A 31 21.15 12.98 -4.31
C ARG A 31 20.39 12.08 -5.28
N LEU A 32 20.55 12.27 -6.59
CA LEU A 32 19.92 11.43 -7.60
C LEU A 32 20.41 9.97 -7.51
N VAL A 33 21.71 9.76 -7.35
CA VAL A 33 22.30 8.42 -7.23
C VAL A 33 21.80 7.71 -5.97
N LEU A 34 21.72 8.42 -4.84
CA LEU A 34 21.16 7.88 -3.60
C LEU A 34 19.69 7.50 -3.76
N ALA A 35 18.87 8.39 -4.33
CA ALA A 35 17.45 8.12 -4.59
C ALA A 35 17.24 6.93 -5.56
N GLN A 36 18.12 6.76 -6.55
CA GLN A 36 18.10 5.61 -7.45
C GLN A 36 18.48 4.31 -6.73
N ALA A 37 19.47 4.36 -5.84
CA ALA A 37 19.87 3.22 -5.02
C ALA A 37 18.74 2.76 -4.09
N GLU A 38 18.09 3.71 -3.41
CA GLU A 38 16.92 3.45 -2.56
C GLU A 38 15.76 2.83 -3.37
N HIS A 39 15.48 3.38 -4.56
CA HIS A 39 14.45 2.82 -5.44
C HIS A 39 14.76 1.38 -5.87
N ALA A 40 16.02 1.10 -6.23
CA ALA A 40 16.45 -0.23 -6.59
C ALA A 40 16.35 -1.21 -5.40
N GLU A 41 16.68 -0.76 -4.19
CA GLU A 41 16.55 -1.56 -2.97
C GLU A 41 15.09 -1.91 -2.68
N LEU A 42 14.18 -0.93 -2.72
CA LEU A 42 12.74 -1.18 -2.53
C LEU A 42 12.18 -2.16 -3.56
N LYS A 43 12.59 -2.02 -4.82
CA LYS A 43 12.19 -2.95 -5.89
C LYS A 43 12.73 -4.36 -5.63
N ASN A 44 13.98 -4.48 -5.20
CA ASN A 44 14.58 -5.78 -4.87
C ASN A 44 13.85 -6.45 -3.69
N ARG A 45 13.51 -5.69 -2.64
CA ARG A 45 12.77 -6.19 -1.49
C ARG A 45 11.35 -6.65 -1.86
N ALA A 46 10.67 -5.90 -2.73
CA ALA A 46 9.38 -6.32 -3.27
C ALA A 46 9.49 -7.61 -4.10
N LEU A 47 10.49 -7.72 -4.98
CA LEU A 47 10.71 -8.93 -5.80
C LEU A 47 11.08 -10.17 -4.98
N LYS A 48 11.78 -9.99 -3.84
CA LYS A 48 12.07 -11.05 -2.88
C LYS A 48 10.85 -11.47 -2.05
N GLY A 49 9.73 -10.74 -2.14
CA GLY A 49 8.53 -11.01 -1.36
C GLY A 49 8.58 -10.49 0.08
N GLU A 50 9.53 -9.62 0.41
CA GLU A 50 9.66 -9.03 1.75
C GLU A 50 8.66 -7.89 2.01
N LEU A 51 8.05 -7.37 0.94
CA LEU A 51 7.05 -6.29 1.00
C LEU A 51 5.71 -6.81 0.49
N LEU A 52 4.66 -6.62 1.29
CA LEU A 52 3.29 -6.91 0.89
C LEU A 52 2.59 -5.62 0.44
N SER A 53 1.82 -5.72 -0.66
CA SER A 53 0.92 -4.64 -1.06
C SER A 53 -0.16 -4.47 0.00
N ARG A 54 -0.28 -3.26 0.56
CA ARG A 54 -1.37 -2.91 1.48
C ARG A 54 -2.74 -3.27 0.89
N GLY A 55 -2.94 -2.98 -0.41
CA GLY A 55 -4.20 -3.29 -1.10
C GLY A 55 -4.47 -4.79 -1.17
N ALA A 56 -3.45 -5.61 -1.44
CA ALA A 56 -3.58 -7.07 -1.45
C ALA A 56 -3.90 -7.62 -0.05
N VAL A 57 -3.21 -7.12 0.98
CA VAL A 57 -3.47 -7.52 2.37
C VAL A 57 -4.90 -7.17 2.78
N VAL A 58 -5.36 -5.94 2.53
CA VAL A 58 -6.73 -5.52 2.86
C VAL A 58 -7.76 -6.36 2.10
N ALA A 59 -7.53 -6.66 0.81
CA ALA A 59 -8.44 -7.47 0.02
C ALA A 59 -8.54 -8.91 0.56
N GLU A 60 -7.40 -9.54 0.84
CA GLU A 60 -7.34 -10.92 1.36
C GLU A 60 -8.01 -11.03 2.73
N TRP A 61 -7.65 -10.15 3.66
CA TRP A 61 -8.28 -10.13 4.99
C TRP A 61 -9.77 -9.82 4.92
N SER A 62 -10.18 -8.90 4.03
CA SER A 62 -11.61 -8.64 3.81
C SER A 62 -12.35 -9.86 3.28
N ALA A 63 -11.72 -10.67 2.41
CA ALA A 63 -12.31 -11.91 1.91
C ALA A 63 -12.46 -12.93 3.04
N ILE A 64 -11.39 -13.20 3.79
CA ILE A 64 -11.41 -14.12 4.94
C ILE A 64 -12.48 -13.72 5.96
N LEU A 65 -12.55 -12.45 6.34
CA LEU A 65 -13.54 -11.98 7.32
C LEU A 65 -14.98 -12.08 6.81
N ARG A 66 -15.22 -11.90 5.50
CA ARG A 66 -16.54 -12.12 4.90
C ARG A 66 -16.94 -13.59 4.96
N GLU A 67 -16.02 -14.51 4.70
CA GLU A 67 -16.25 -15.95 4.79
C GLU A 67 -16.52 -16.39 6.22
N VAL A 68 -15.73 -15.91 7.18
CA VAL A 68 -15.95 -16.17 8.62
C VAL A 68 -17.35 -15.69 9.03
N ARG A 69 -17.73 -14.45 8.66
CA ARG A 69 -19.06 -13.92 8.94
C ARG A 69 -20.17 -14.77 8.33
N ALA A 70 -20.03 -15.20 7.08
CA ALA A 70 -21.00 -16.07 6.43
C ALA A 70 -21.11 -17.43 7.16
N GLY A 71 -19.98 -18.00 7.58
CA GLY A 71 -19.91 -19.22 8.38
C GLY A 71 -20.64 -19.08 9.72
N VAL A 72 -20.41 -18.00 10.46
CA VAL A 72 -21.09 -17.72 11.73
C VAL A 72 -22.59 -17.54 11.52
N LEU A 73 -23.03 -16.75 10.54
CA LEU A 73 -24.45 -16.52 10.26
C LEU A 73 -25.17 -17.77 9.70
N SER A 74 -24.42 -18.76 9.20
CA SER A 74 -24.98 -20.07 8.84
C SER A 74 -25.16 -21.01 10.04
N ALA A 75 -24.56 -20.71 11.19
CA ALA A 75 -24.56 -21.62 12.34
C ALA A 75 -25.97 -21.96 12.87
N PRO A 76 -26.94 -21.03 12.98
CA PRO A 76 -28.27 -21.35 13.53
C PRO A 76 -28.98 -22.47 12.76
N SER A 77 -28.94 -22.45 11.43
CA SER A 77 -29.55 -23.49 10.60
C SER A 77 -28.83 -24.83 10.77
N ARG A 78 -27.49 -24.84 10.82
CA ARG A 78 -26.67 -26.04 11.04
C ARG A 78 -26.91 -26.64 12.43
N ILE A 79 -27.08 -25.80 13.45
CA ILE A 79 -27.40 -26.20 14.82
C ILE A 79 -28.77 -26.88 14.86
N ARG A 80 -29.80 -26.25 14.26
CA ARG A 80 -31.15 -26.84 14.16
C ARG A 80 -31.15 -28.20 13.45
N SER A 81 -30.36 -28.37 12.39
CA SER A 81 -30.22 -29.66 11.70
C SER A 81 -29.59 -30.75 12.57
N ARG A 82 -28.69 -30.40 13.51
CA ARG A 82 -28.02 -31.36 14.41
C ARG A 82 -28.80 -31.62 15.70
N LEU A 83 -29.58 -30.64 16.14
CA LEU A 83 -30.36 -30.68 17.38
C LEU A 83 -31.85 -30.45 17.04
N PRO A 84 -32.55 -31.47 16.50
CA PRO A 84 -33.91 -31.32 16.00
C PRO A 84 -34.96 -31.04 17.10
N HIS A 85 -34.59 -31.23 18.37
CA HIS A 85 -35.44 -30.93 19.52
C HIS A 85 -35.46 -29.44 19.89
N LEU A 86 -34.57 -28.61 19.32
CA LEU A 86 -34.61 -27.17 19.54
C LEU A 86 -35.86 -26.57 18.93
N THR A 87 -36.49 -25.68 19.68
CA THR A 87 -37.67 -24.95 19.20
C THR A 87 -37.25 -23.86 18.22
N GLN A 88 -38.23 -23.32 17.49
CA GLN A 88 -37.99 -22.16 16.62
C GLN A 88 -37.52 -20.95 17.41
N HIS A 89 -38.02 -20.77 18.64
CA HIS A 89 -37.60 -19.69 19.52
C HIS A 89 -36.12 -19.82 19.91
N ASP A 90 -35.66 -21.01 20.30
CA ASP A 90 -34.27 -21.25 20.67
C ASP A 90 -33.31 -20.91 19.52
N VAL A 91 -33.65 -21.31 18.30
CA VAL A 91 -32.84 -21.02 17.10
C VAL A 91 -32.81 -19.53 16.78
N ALA A 92 -33.92 -18.82 16.97
CA ALA A 92 -33.97 -17.37 16.80
C ALA A 92 -33.10 -16.64 17.83
N THR A 93 -33.18 -17.04 19.10
CA THR A 93 -32.33 -16.49 20.17
C THR A 93 -30.85 -16.70 19.88
N ILE A 94 -30.46 -17.87 19.35
CA ILE A 94 -29.07 -18.12 18.93
C ILE A 94 -28.65 -17.18 17.79
N ASP A 95 -29.48 -16.98 16.76
CA ASP A 95 -29.18 -16.06 15.66
C ASP A 95 -28.99 -14.62 16.16
N GLU A 96 -29.87 -14.16 17.05
CA GLU A 96 -29.78 -12.83 17.67
C GLU A 96 -28.48 -12.65 18.47
N VAL A 97 -28.12 -13.61 19.32
CA VAL A 97 -26.87 -13.58 20.10
C VAL A 97 -25.64 -13.56 19.19
N LEU A 98 -25.62 -14.38 18.13
CA LEU A 98 -24.49 -14.40 17.19
C LEU A 98 -24.34 -13.05 16.46
N ARG A 99 -25.44 -12.41 16.07
CA ARG A 99 -25.41 -11.08 15.45
C ARG A 99 -24.98 -10.00 16.42
N ALA A 100 -25.42 -10.06 17.68
CA ALA A 100 -24.98 -9.14 18.72
C ALA A 100 -23.47 -9.22 18.91
N ILE A 101 -22.92 -10.43 19.09
CA ILE A 101 -21.47 -10.64 19.21
C ILE A 101 -20.70 -10.09 18.00
N LEU A 102 -21.17 -10.36 16.77
CA LEU A 102 -20.55 -9.83 15.56
C LEU A 102 -20.61 -8.29 15.49
N THR A 103 -21.66 -7.69 16.04
CA THR A 103 -21.84 -6.23 16.10
C THR A 103 -20.89 -5.61 17.11
N ASP A 104 -20.76 -6.22 18.30
CA ASP A 104 -19.84 -5.76 19.35
C ASP A 104 -18.39 -5.82 18.87
N LEU A 105 -17.99 -6.92 18.23
CA LEU A 105 -16.65 -7.07 17.64
C LEU A 105 -16.34 -5.99 16.58
N ALA A 106 -17.36 -5.60 15.80
CA ALA A 106 -17.22 -4.54 14.81
C ALA A 106 -17.11 -3.15 15.47
N ALA A 107 -17.81 -2.92 16.59
CA ALA A 107 -17.77 -1.67 17.33
C ALA A 107 -16.41 -1.45 18.01
N ASP A 108 -15.86 -2.47 18.68
CA ASP A 108 -14.54 -2.42 19.31
C ASP A 108 -13.44 -2.11 18.29
N SER A 109 -13.53 -2.74 17.11
CA SER A 109 -12.59 -2.51 15.99
C SER A 109 -12.61 -1.05 15.49
N ASN A 110 -13.76 -0.38 15.57
CA ASN A 110 -13.92 1.00 15.11
C ASN A 110 -13.48 2.02 16.18
N ALA A 111 -13.51 1.63 17.46
CA ALA A 111 -13.05 2.47 18.57
C ALA A 111 -11.51 2.56 18.66
N GLU A 112 -10.81 1.49 18.26
CA GLU A 112 -9.35 1.40 18.37
C GLU A 112 -8.61 1.94 17.13
N ALA A 113 -9.28 2.28 16.02
CA ALA A 113 -8.60 2.77 14.82
C ALA A 113 -7.93 4.15 15.06
N PRO A 114 -6.59 4.24 15.15
CA PRO A 114 -5.95 5.54 15.05
C PRO A 114 -6.22 6.07 13.64
N SER A 115 -6.71 7.31 13.58
CA SER A 115 -6.78 8.10 12.36
C SER A 115 -5.37 8.25 11.78
N VAL A 116 -4.93 7.27 10.99
CA VAL A 116 -3.84 7.43 10.03
C VAL A 116 -4.44 8.11 8.80
N ALA A 117 -5.13 9.24 9.03
CA ALA A 117 -5.48 10.14 7.97
C ALA A 117 -4.18 10.49 7.26
N VAL A 118 -4.16 10.09 6.00
CA VAL A 118 -3.14 10.38 5.00
C VAL A 118 -2.79 11.86 5.09
N GLN A 119 -1.72 12.19 5.82
CA GLN A 119 -1.02 13.45 5.63
C GLN A 119 -0.27 13.32 4.30
N ALA A 120 -1.02 13.51 3.22
CA ALA A 120 -0.45 13.86 1.95
C ALA A 120 0.26 15.20 2.15
N VAL A 121 1.58 15.15 2.05
CA VAL A 121 2.47 16.31 1.98
C VAL A 121 1.96 17.23 0.86
N GLN A 122 1.47 18.40 1.27
CA GLN A 122 1.43 19.60 0.44
C GLN A 122 2.82 20.22 0.37
#